data_AF-A0A443RT87-F1
#
_entry.id   AF-A0A443RT87-F1
#
_cell.length_a   1.000
_cell.length_b   1.000
_cell.length_c   1.000
_cell.angle_alpha   90.00
_cell.angle_beta   90.00
_cell.angle_gamma   90.00
#
_symmetry.space_group_name_H-M   'P 1'
#
loop_
_entity.id
_entity.type
_entity.pdbx_description
1 polymer ?
#
loop_
_entity_poly.entity_id
_entity_poly.type
_entity_poly.pdbx_seq_one_letter_code
_entity_poly.pdbx_strand_id
1 'polypeptide(L)'
;MTRISECKVSQRDYGEPLFLTPFIESGEYSTAKQLSKVKSKQFNCGTESYAGYLTVNKSYNSNLFFWFFPSKTANAPVVLWLDGGPGTSSMYGLFLLSGPFVVNDNLKVKCRKYSWTKAFSVLYIDQPVGSGFSFTENERGFSKDISESTDNLYIALT
;
A
#
# COMPACT_ATOMS: atom_id res chain seq x y z
N MET A 1 -2.41 -10.06 -36.59
CA MET A 1 -3.26 -9.34 -35.63
C MET A 1 -3.64 -10.31 -34.52
N THR A 2 -2.91 -10.28 -33.40
CA THR A 2 -3.21 -11.12 -32.24
C THR A 2 -4.27 -10.41 -31.41
N ARG A 3 -5.49 -10.96 -31.35
CA ARG A 3 -6.55 -10.47 -30.46
C ARG A 3 -6.06 -10.65 -29.02
N ILE A 4 -5.87 -9.54 -28.31
CA ILE A 4 -5.75 -9.57 -26.85
C ILE A 4 -7.11 -10.03 -26.34
N SER A 5 -7.18 -11.21 -25.75
CA SER A 5 -8.39 -11.70 -25.09
C SER A 5 -8.75 -10.74 -23.97
N GLU A 6 -9.98 -10.22 -23.97
CA GLU A 6 -10.51 -9.38 -22.90
C GLU A 6 -10.26 -10.05 -21.54
N CYS A 7 -9.60 -9.32 -20.64
CA CYS A 7 -9.44 -9.73 -19.26
C CYS A 7 -10.84 -9.76 -18.63
N LYS A 8 -11.40 -10.95 -18.43
CA LYS A 8 -12.65 -11.11 -17.68
C LYS A 8 -12.38 -10.72 -16.23
N VAL A 9 -12.63 -9.47 -15.90
CA VAL A 9 -12.63 -8.99 -14.52
C VAL A 9 -13.72 -9.77 -13.79
N SER A 10 -13.34 -10.59 -12.80
CA SER A 10 -14.33 -11.31 -12.01
C SER A 10 -15.20 -10.28 -11.30
N GLN A 11 -16.53 -10.38 -11.40
CA GLN A 11 -17.50 -9.55 -10.69
C GLN A 11 -17.54 -9.82 -9.17
N ARG A 12 -16.38 -10.09 -8.55
CA ARG A 12 -16.28 -10.16 -7.10
C ARG A 12 -16.31 -8.75 -6.57
N ASP A 13 -17.23 -8.50 -5.64
CA ASP A 13 -17.18 -7.33 -4.79
C ASP A 13 -16.00 -7.48 -3.82
N TYR A 14 -15.05 -6.53 -3.89
CA TYR A 14 -13.87 -6.45 -3.03
C TYR A 14 -14.00 -5.35 -1.97
N GLY A 15 -15.17 -4.71 -1.88
CA GLY A 15 -15.47 -3.58 -1.02
C GLY A 15 -15.03 -2.24 -1.61
N GLU A 16 -15.45 -1.17 -0.94
CA GLU A 16 -15.06 0.20 -1.26
C GLU A 16 -13.64 0.53 -0.73
N PRO A 17 -12.90 1.42 -1.40
CA PRO A 17 -11.60 1.88 -0.92
C PRO A 17 -11.72 2.55 0.46
N LEU A 18 -10.84 2.15 1.39
CA LEU A 18 -10.79 2.73 2.73
C LEU A 18 -9.88 3.97 2.75
N PHE A 19 -10.50 5.14 2.78
CA PHE A 19 -9.79 6.41 3.00
C PHE A 19 -9.64 6.68 4.50
N LEU A 20 -8.40 6.80 4.97
CA LEU A 20 -8.12 7.02 6.38
C LEU A 20 -8.06 8.51 6.74
N THR A 21 -7.76 9.39 5.78
CA THR A 21 -7.59 10.83 6.00
C THR A 21 -8.76 11.48 6.75
N PRO A 22 -10.05 11.22 6.43
CA PRO A 22 -11.16 11.81 7.18
C PRO A 22 -11.14 11.49 8.69
N PHE A 23 -10.78 10.24 9.05
CA PHE A 23 -10.68 9.81 10.44
C PHE A 23 -9.43 10.36 11.13
N ILE A 24 -8.33 10.49 10.40
CA ILE A 24 -7.08 11.07 10.94
C ILE A 24 -7.29 12.56 11.24
N GLU A 25 -7.91 13.30 10.32
CA GLU A 25 -8.19 14.73 10.48
C GLU A 25 -9.22 15.02 11.57
N SER A 26 -10.17 14.10 11.82
CA SER A 26 -11.13 14.19 12.93
C SER A 26 -10.54 13.75 14.28
N GLY A 27 -9.28 13.30 14.33
CA GLY A 27 -8.63 12.79 15.54
C GLY A 27 -9.07 11.38 15.95
N GLU A 28 -9.84 10.68 15.11
CA GLU A 28 -10.34 9.33 15.33
C GLU A 28 -9.29 8.25 15.01
N TYR A 29 -8.08 8.39 15.54
CA TYR A 29 -6.94 7.52 15.23
C TYR A 29 -7.18 6.05 15.56
N SER A 30 -7.88 5.78 16.67
CA SER A 30 -8.24 4.41 17.07
C SER A 30 -9.16 3.75 16.04
N THR A 31 -10.12 4.51 15.52
CA THR A 31 -11.04 4.07 14.45
C THR A 31 -10.27 3.81 13.16
N ALA A 32 -9.43 4.77 12.74
CA ALA A 32 -8.59 4.62 11.54
C ALA A 32 -7.69 3.37 11.60
N LYS A 33 -7.05 3.12 12.75
CA LYS A 33 -6.24 1.92 12.99
C LYS A 33 -7.07 0.64 12.95
N GLN A 34 -8.26 0.64 13.55
CA GLN A 34 -9.12 -0.55 13.56
C GLN A 34 -9.63 -0.89 12.15
N LEU A 35 -10.03 0.12 11.38
CA LEU A 35 -10.54 -0.05 10.02
C LEU A 35 -9.47 -0.52 9.04
N SER A 36 -8.24 0.00 9.16
CA SER A 36 -7.12 -0.37 8.27
C SER A 36 -6.60 -1.78 8.47
N LYS A 37 -6.96 -2.47 9.57
CA LYS A 37 -6.46 -3.82 9.86
C LYS A 37 -6.88 -4.83 8.79
N VAL A 38 -5.89 -5.45 8.14
CA VAL A 38 -6.11 -6.46 7.09
C VAL A 38 -6.53 -7.80 7.73
N LYS A 39 -7.72 -8.30 7.37
CA LYS A 39 -8.34 -9.52 7.95
C LYS A 39 -8.34 -10.74 7.02
N SER A 40 -7.74 -10.64 5.83
CA SER A 40 -7.79 -11.71 4.84
C SER A 40 -7.01 -12.96 5.30
N LYS A 41 -7.67 -14.12 5.26
CA LYS A 41 -7.06 -15.43 5.57
C LYS A 41 -5.95 -15.81 4.58
N GLN A 42 -5.85 -15.14 3.43
CA GLN A 42 -4.79 -15.38 2.46
C GLN A 42 -3.42 -14.92 2.98
N PHE A 43 -3.39 -13.93 3.87
CA PHE A 43 -2.18 -13.35 4.45
C PHE A 43 -1.83 -13.93 5.82
N ASN A 44 -2.01 -15.25 5.98
CA ASN A 44 -1.86 -15.92 7.28
C ASN A 44 -0.42 -16.35 7.60
N CYS A 45 0.47 -15.38 7.81
CA CYS A 45 1.86 -15.62 8.22
C CYS A 45 2.15 -15.23 9.66
N GLY A 46 1.10 -15.14 10.48
CA GLY A 46 1.19 -14.63 11.85
C GLY A 46 1.66 -13.17 11.89
N THR A 47 1.44 -12.41 10.82
CA THR A 47 1.82 -11.00 10.69
C THR A 47 0.55 -10.15 10.74
N GLU A 48 0.48 -9.24 11.70
CA GLU A 48 -0.52 -8.17 11.68
C GLU A 48 -0.13 -7.14 10.64
N SER A 49 -1.10 -6.58 9.93
CA SER A 49 -0.83 -5.53 8.95
C SER A 49 -2.01 -4.61 8.75
N TYR A 50 -1.73 -3.42 8.25
CA TYR A 50 -2.67 -2.33 8.10
C TYR A 50 -2.53 -1.71 6.71
N ALA A 51 -3.63 -1.55 5.99
CA ALA A 51 -3.63 -0.99 4.65
C ALA A 51 -4.79 -0.01 4.47
N GLY A 52 -4.63 0.90 3.53
CA GLY A 52 -5.64 1.90 3.20
C GLY A 52 -5.07 3.00 2.32
N TYR A 53 -5.85 4.06 2.17
CA TYR A 53 -5.51 5.22 1.38
C TYR A 53 -5.32 6.46 2.25
N LEU A 54 -4.30 7.24 1.89
CA LEU A 54 -4.02 8.56 2.44
C LEU A 54 -4.22 9.59 1.34
N THR A 55 -5.17 10.49 1.53
CA THR A 55 -5.47 11.58 0.60
C THR A 55 -4.39 12.66 0.71
N VAL A 56 -3.63 12.83 -0.36
CA VAL A 56 -2.51 13.79 -0.44
C VAL A 56 -2.88 15.06 -1.21
N ASN A 57 -3.96 15.01 -2.00
CA ASN A 57 -4.53 16.19 -2.65
C ASN A 57 -6.06 16.07 -2.72
N LYS A 58 -6.76 16.88 -1.91
CA LYS A 58 -8.24 16.88 -1.87
C LYS A 58 -8.88 17.44 -3.14
N SER A 59 -8.23 18.39 -3.82
CA SER A 59 -8.77 19.03 -5.02
C SER A 59 -8.86 18.09 -6.22
N TYR A 60 -7.98 17.09 -6.28
CA TYR A 60 -7.94 16.09 -7.35
C TYR A 60 -8.32 14.68 -6.87
N ASN A 61 -8.73 14.55 -5.60
CA ASN A 61 -8.90 13.27 -4.94
C ASN A 61 -7.71 12.32 -5.19
N SER A 62 -6.49 12.84 -5.00
CA SER A 62 -5.26 12.05 -5.13
C SER A 62 -4.96 11.32 -3.84
N ASN A 63 -4.74 10.01 -3.94
CA ASN A 63 -4.62 9.11 -2.82
C ASN A 63 -3.41 8.19 -2.99
N LEU A 64 -2.57 8.10 -1.96
CA LEU A 64 -1.49 7.11 -1.88
C LEU A 64 -1.97 5.87 -1.13
N PHE A 65 -1.78 4.70 -1.74
CA PHE A 65 -1.97 3.42 -1.09
C PHE A 65 -0.75 3.07 -0.23
N PHE A 66 -1.00 2.59 0.98
CA PHE A 66 0.05 2.04 1.84
C PHE A 66 -0.33 0.66 2.36
N TRP A 67 0.71 -0.11 2.72
CA TRP A 67 0.56 -1.32 3.52
C TRP A 67 1.68 -1.40 4.56
N PHE A 68 1.28 -1.28 5.83
CA PHE A 68 2.15 -1.28 6.99
C PHE A 68 2.17 -2.63 7.70
N PHE A 69 3.36 -3.06 8.11
CA PHE A 69 3.62 -4.30 8.83
C PHE A 69 4.40 -4.00 10.11
N PRO A 70 3.74 -3.83 11.26
CA PRO A 70 4.45 -3.69 12.53
C PRO A 70 5.24 -4.96 12.86
N SER A 71 6.47 -4.77 13.34
CA SER A 71 7.25 -5.86 13.89
C SER A 71 6.73 -6.28 15.25
N LYS A 72 6.89 -7.56 15.58
CA LYS A 72 6.65 -8.10 16.93
C LYS A 72 7.83 -7.86 17.88
N THR A 73 8.98 -7.43 17.34
CA THR A 73 10.16 -7.12 18.13
C THR A 73 9.94 -5.79 18.85
N ALA A 74 10.12 -5.79 20.18
CA ALA A 74 10.01 -4.58 20.98
C ALA A 74 10.99 -3.51 20.47
N ASN A 75 10.53 -2.27 20.37
CA ASN A 75 11.32 -1.12 19.90
C ASN A 75 11.91 -1.26 18.48
N ALA A 76 11.32 -2.11 17.62
CA ALA A 76 11.72 -2.19 16.23
C ALA A 76 11.55 -0.83 15.52
N PRO A 77 12.57 -0.34 14.79
CA PRO A 77 12.43 0.93 14.08
C PRO A 77 11.47 0.80 12.91
N VAL A 78 10.89 1.94 12.52
CA VAL A 78 10.04 2.03 11.33
C VAL A 78 10.92 2.25 10.11
N VAL A 79 10.70 1.45 9.06
CA VAL A 79 11.37 1.58 7.77
C VAL A 79 10.32 1.93 6.72
N LEU A 80 10.54 3.05 6.02
CA LEU A 80 9.81 3.36 4.80
C LEU A 80 10.47 2.61 3.63
N TRP A 81 9.70 1.80 2.91
CA TRP A 81 10.12 1.09 1.72
C TRP A 81 9.44 1.66 0.48
N LEU A 82 10.25 2.11 -0.47
CA LEU A 82 9.80 2.68 -1.74
C LEU A 82 10.49 1.94 -2.89
N ASP A 83 9.72 1.31 -3.77
CA ASP A 83 10.24 0.81 -5.04
C ASP A 83 10.35 1.96 -6.07
N GLY A 84 11.29 1.80 -7.01
CA GLY A 84 11.69 2.83 -7.98
C GLY A 84 10.96 2.74 -9.32
N GLY A 85 11.70 2.97 -10.41
CA GLY A 85 11.15 2.99 -11.77
C GLY A 85 11.57 4.25 -12.52
N PRO A 86 10.76 5.32 -12.51
CA PRO A 86 9.63 5.67 -11.61
C PRO A 86 8.31 4.95 -11.88
N GLY A 87 7.39 4.95 -10.91
CA GLY A 87 6.02 4.46 -11.07
C GLY A 87 5.78 2.99 -10.71
N THR A 88 6.81 2.28 -10.23
CA THR A 88 6.67 0.87 -9.83
C THR A 88 6.00 0.78 -8.47
N SER A 89 5.04 -0.13 -8.34
CA SER A 89 4.40 -0.40 -7.05
C SER A 89 5.39 -0.97 -6.04
N SER A 90 5.36 -0.45 -4.82
CA SER A 90 6.08 -1.01 -3.67
C SER A 90 5.55 -2.37 -3.21
N MET A 91 4.43 -2.81 -3.78
CA MET A 91 3.97 -4.20 -3.63
C MET A 91 4.95 -5.18 -4.28
N TYR A 92 5.77 -4.72 -5.22
CA TYR A 92 6.89 -5.50 -5.75
C TYR A 92 7.87 -5.88 -4.63
N GLY A 93 8.38 -4.90 -3.88
CA GLY A 93 9.26 -5.14 -2.75
C GLY A 93 8.62 -6.00 -1.66
N LEU A 94 7.34 -5.76 -1.37
CA LEU A 94 6.57 -6.55 -0.40
C LEU A 94 6.48 -8.02 -0.79
N PHE A 95 6.09 -8.35 -2.02
CA PHE A 95 5.83 -9.74 -2.42
C PHE A 95 7.06 -10.48 -2.92
N LEU A 96 8.08 -9.79 -3.44
CA LEU A 96 9.22 -10.42 -4.10
C LEU A 96 10.53 -10.26 -3.32
N LEU A 97 10.71 -9.15 -2.58
CA LEU A 97 11.98 -8.83 -1.94
C LEU A 97 11.93 -9.09 -0.42
N SER A 98 11.38 -8.15 0.34
CA SER A 98 11.61 -8.01 1.79
C SER A 98 10.39 -8.25 2.66
N GLY A 99 9.18 -8.27 2.10
CA GLY A 99 7.94 -8.44 2.86
C GLY A 99 7.72 -9.88 3.35
N PRO A 100 6.66 -10.09 4.17
CA PRO A 100 6.43 -11.36 4.85
C PRO A 100 5.91 -12.47 3.91
N PHE A 101 5.66 -12.15 2.65
CA PHE A 101 4.96 -13.02 1.71
C PHE A 101 5.84 -13.40 0.51
N VAL A 102 5.50 -14.54 -0.08
CA VAL A 102 5.95 -15.04 -1.38
C VAL A 102 4.72 -15.50 -2.13
N VAL A 103 4.57 -15.13 -3.40
CA VAL A 103 3.53 -15.68 -4.27
C VAL A 103 4.13 -16.84 -5.06
N ASN A 104 3.52 -18.01 -5.00
CA ASN A 104 3.98 -19.18 -5.77
C ASN A 104 3.32 -19.24 -7.16
N ASP A 105 3.77 -20.18 -8.00
CA ASP A 105 3.30 -20.35 -9.38
C ASP A 105 1.79 -20.61 -9.50
N ASN A 106 1.15 -21.09 -8.42
CA ASN A 106 -0.29 -21.29 -8.34
C ASN A 106 -1.04 -20.04 -7.82
N LEU A 107 -0.39 -18.88 -7.80
CA LEU A 107 -0.90 -17.61 -7.28
C LEU A 107 -1.37 -17.69 -5.82
N LYS A 108 -0.75 -18.58 -5.02
CA LYS A 108 -1.02 -18.70 -3.59
C LYS A 108 0.06 -17.99 -2.80
N VAL A 109 -0.39 -17.22 -1.81
CA VAL A 109 0.49 -16.57 -0.84
C VAL A 109 1.07 -17.61 0.12
N LYS A 110 2.38 -17.52 0.35
CA LYS A 110 3.18 -18.29 1.29
C LYS A 110 4.00 -17.36 2.17
N CYS A 111 4.45 -17.86 3.31
CA CYS A 111 5.23 -17.08 4.26
C CYS A 111 6.72 -17.08 3.91
N ARG A 112 7.32 -15.89 3.87
CA ARG A 112 8.75 -15.71 3.61
C ARG A 112 9.56 -16.10 4.84
N LYS A 113 10.55 -16.98 4.67
CA LYS A 113 11.45 -17.40 5.75
C LYS A 113 12.29 -16.23 6.28
N TYR A 114 12.78 -15.36 5.39
CA TYR A 114 13.61 -14.20 5.71
C TYR A 114 12.89 -12.93 5.29
N SER A 115 12.18 -12.31 6.23
CA SER A 115 11.41 -11.08 6.02
C SER A 115 12.00 -9.96 6.87
N TRP A 116 12.07 -8.75 6.32
CA TRP A 116 12.48 -7.55 7.07
C TRP A 116 11.48 -7.23 8.19
N THR A 117 10.21 -7.61 8.02
CA THR A 117 9.16 -7.39 9.03
C THR A 117 9.37 -8.15 10.34
N LYS A 118 10.37 -9.05 10.40
CA LYS A 118 10.79 -9.70 11.66
C LYS A 118 11.63 -8.77 12.54
N ALA A 119 12.41 -7.87 11.93
CA ALA A 119 13.31 -6.95 12.62
C ALA A 119 12.80 -5.51 12.63
N PHE A 120 12.04 -5.11 11.61
CA PHE A 120 11.61 -3.74 11.37
C PHE A 120 10.10 -3.66 11.21
N SER A 121 9.51 -2.54 11.64
CA SER A 121 8.14 -2.20 11.27
C SER A 121 8.17 -1.55 9.89
N VAL A 122 7.71 -2.24 8.84
CA VAL A 122 7.93 -1.78 7.46
C VAL A 122 6.66 -1.17 6.87
N LEU A 123 6.78 0.05 6.37
CA LEU A 123 5.74 0.79 5.66
C LEU A 123 6.06 0.78 4.16
N TYR A 124 5.25 0.07 3.37
CA TYR A 124 5.32 0.09 1.91
C TYR A 124 4.32 1.13 1.40
N ILE A 125 4.75 2.06 0.54
CA ILE A 125 3.87 3.06 -0.08
C ILE A 125 4.02 2.97 -1.60
N ASP A 126 2.90 2.87 -2.30
CA ASP A 126 2.87 3.02 -3.74
C ASP A 126 2.99 4.52 -4.09
N GLN A 127 4.09 4.92 -4.71
CA GLN A 127 4.38 6.30 -5.07
C GLN A 127 5.08 6.36 -6.44
N PRO A 128 4.97 7.47 -7.19
CA PRO A 128 4.11 8.65 -6.98
C PRO A 128 2.59 8.36 -7.11
N VAL A 129 1.74 9.39 -6.99
CA VAL A 129 0.31 9.29 -7.31
C VAL A 129 0.13 8.74 -8.74
N GLY A 130 -0.65 7.67 -8.87
CA GLY A 130 -0.83 6.91 -10.13
C GLY A 130 -0.03 5.61 -10.22
N SER A 131 0.82 5.33 -9.24
CA SER A 131 1.63 4.10 -9.19
C SER A 131 0.90 2.99 -8.45
N GLY A 132 0.95 1.76 -8.97
CA GLY A 132 0.36 0.60 -8.29
C GLY A 132 -1.12 0.80 -7.98
N PHE A 133 -1.47 0.77 -6.70
CA PHE A 133 -2.83 1.03 -6.23
C PHE A 133 -3.11 2.51 -5.93
N SER A 134 -2.11 3.38 -5.90
CA SER A 134 -2.28 4.82 -5.71
C SER A 134 -2.91 5.48 -6.94
N PHE A 135 -3.86 6.40 -6.74
CA PHE A 135 -4.66 6.94 -7.85
C PHE A 135 -5.05 8.41 -7.64
N THR A 136 -5.63 9.00 -8.67
CA THR A 136 -6.27 10.32 -8.67
C THR A 136 -7.50 10.29 -9.58
N GLU A 137 -8.49 11.14 -9.32
CA GLU A 137 -9.69 11.29 -10.17
C GLU A 137 -9.55 12.43 -11.18
N ASN A 138 -8.42 13.14 -11.19
CA ASN A 138 -8.13 14.20 -12.16
C ASN A 138 -6.77 13.97 -12.79
N GLU A 139 -6.66 14.09 -14.12
CA GLU A 139 -5.37 13.95 -14.83
C GLU A 139 -4.30 14.94 -14.33
N ARG A 140 -4.72 16.09 -13.81
CA ARG A 140 -3.79 17.08 -13.22
C ARG A 140 -3.23 16.64 -11.85
N GLY A 141 -3.78 15.60 -11.25
CA GLY A 141 -3.34 15.05 -9.96
C GLY A 141 -2.24 14.00 -10.06
N PHE A 142 -1.89 13.53 -11.26
CA PHE A 142 -0.70 12.69 -11.45
C PHE A 142 0.56 13.51 -11.19
N SER A 143 1.51 12.94 -10.43
CA SER A 143 2.78 13.63 -10.16
C SER A 143 3.64 13.71 -11.42
N LYS A 144 4.17 14.89 -11.70
CA LYS A 144 4.94 15.19 -12.92
C LYS A 144 6.43 15.29 -12.68
N ASP A 145 6.84 15.55 -11.44
CA ASP A 145 8.23 15.67 -11.05
C ASP A 145 8.47 15.15 -9.63
N ILE A 146 9.75 15.15 -9.24
CA ILE A 146 10.17 14.67 -7.93
C ILE A 146 9.67 15.55 -6.80
N SER A 147 9.51 16.86 -7.02
CA SER A 147 9.04 17.80 -6.00
C SER A 147 7.60 17.48 -5.63
N GLU A 148 6.71 17.34 -6.62
CA GLU A 148 5.32 16.93 -6.39
C GLU A 148 5.23 15.55 -5.72
N SER A 149 6.06 14.59 -6.14
CA SER A 149 6.10 13.26 -5.51
C SER A 149 6.57 13.33 -4.05
N THR A 150 7.57 14.16 -3.75
CA THR A 150 8.09 14.36 -2.40
C THR A 150 7.06 15.06 -1.51
N ASP A 151 6.38 16.08 -2.01
CA ASP A 151 5.33 16.79 -1.27
C ASP A 151 4.18 15.85 -0.92
N ASN A 152 3.74 15.02 -1.87
CA ASN A 152 2.71 14.00 -1.64
C ASN A 152 3.14 12.98 -0.57
N LEU A 153 4.39 12.48 -0.63
CA LEU A 153 4.93 11.57 0.39
C LEU A 153 5.03 12.24 1.76
N TYR A 154 5.44 13.51 1.81
CA TYR A 154 5.52 14.28 3.05
C TYR A 154 4.13 14.41 3.69
N ILE A 155 3.12 14.84 2.92
CA ILE A 155 1.73 14.95 3.37
C ILE A 155 1.19 13.60 3.89
N ALA A 156 1.54 12.49 3.25
CA ALA A 156 1.11 11.17 3.71
C ALA A 156 1.74 10.75 5.06
N LEU A 157 2.89 11.32 5.44
CA LEU A 157 3.67 10.90 6.60
C LEU A 157 3.55 11.85 7.81
N THR A 158 2.92 13.02 7.65
CA THR A 158 2.77 14.04 8.70
C THR A 158 1.31 14.35 8.99
#